data_AF-A0A955M9Z6-F1
#
_entry.id   AF-A0A955M9Z6-F1
#
_cell.length_a   1.000
_cell.length_b   1.000
_cell.length_c   1.000
_cell.angle_alpha   90.00
_cell.angle_beta   90.00
_cell.angle_gamma   90.00
#
_symmetry.space_group_name_H-M   'P 1'
#
loop_
_entity.id
_entity.type
_entity.pdbx_description
1 polymer ?
#
loop_
_entity_poly.entity_id
_entity_poly.type
_entity_poly.pdbx_seq_one_letter_code
_entity_poly.pdbx_strand_id
1 'polypeptide(L)'
;VQRVLRGEVSLKIQRTARQTGGFDVIEGSANAGTGFLRVSGRYTGSDKQVWRVTIDGAGDAGTATYKLSPNGGSGWTQELQLTREASSNNRRVWLADGVFGEFAGTFEDGDSWDIVLYPVTDVQQVRTVRSVRLTRG
;
A
#
# COMPACT_ATOMS: atom_id res chain seq x y z
N VAL A 1 -25.03 14.94 31.80
CA VAL A 1 -25.32 13.75 30.96
C VAL A 1 -25.71 14.24 29.58
N GLN A 2 -24.78 14.24 28.62
CA GLN A 2 -25.05 14.76 27.27
C GLN A 2 -25.42 13.60 26.34
N ARG A 3 -26.69 13.54 25.94
CA ARG A 3 -27.20 12.61 24.93
C ARG A 3 -26.74 13.07 23.55
N VAL A 4 -25.98 12.22 22.87
CA VAL A 4 -25.63 12.39 21.45
C VAL A 4 -26.89 12.10 20.62
N LEU A 5 -27.37 13.08 19.89
CA LEU A 5 -28.45 12.92 18.92
C LEU A 5 -27.91 12.22 17.66
N ARG A 6 -28.64 11.19 17.22
CA ARG A 6 -28.44 10.46 15.96
C ARG A 6 -28.19 11.44 14.81
N GLY A 7 -27.04 11.32 14.13
CA GLY A 7 -26.83 12.01 12.85
C GLY A 7 -25.38 12.12 12.39
N GLU A 8 -24.39 12.10 13.27
CA GLU A 8 -22.98 12.16 12.86
C GLU A 8 -22.37 10.76 12.75
N VAL A 9 -22.51 10.14 11.58
CA VAL A 9 -21.62 9.03 11.20
C VAL A 9 -20.25 9.64 10.92
N SER A 10 -19.34 9.44 11.86
CA SER A 10 -17.94 9.82 11.71
C SER A 10 -17.29 9.05 10.56
N LEU A 11 -17.18 9.68 9.39
CA LEU A 11 -16.27 9.26 8.31
C LEU A 11 -14.82 9.50 8.76
N LYS A 12 -14.33 8.67 9.67
CA LYS A 12 -12.97 8.73 10.22
C LYS A 12 -12.07 7.56 9.84
N ILE A 13 -12.56 6.61 9.04
CA ILE A 13 -11.89 5.30 8.91
C ILE A 13 -11.31 5.02 7.50
N GLN A 14 -11.52 5.90 6.51
CA GLN A 14 -10.94 5.75 5.16
C GLN A 14 -9.96 6.89 4.81
N ARG A 15 -9.17 7.36 5.78
CA ARG A 15 -8.31 8.56 5.64
C ARG A 15 -6.81 8.34 5.89
N THR A 16 -6.33 7.11 6.06
CA THR A 16 -4.96 6.89 6.55
C THR A 16 -3.93 6.58 5.46
N ALA A 17 -4.29 5.91 4.36
CA ALA A 17 -3.31 5.48 3.33
C ALA A 17 -3.08 6.55 2.24
N ARG A 18 -4.16 7.12 1.68
CA ARG A 18 -4.08 8.20 0.67
C ARG A 18 -3.32 9.44 1.13
N GLN A 19 -3.36 9.80 2.42
CA GLN A 19 -2.85 11.08 2.92
C GLN A 19 -1.35 11.10 3.25
N THR A 20 -0.68 9.96 3.37
CA THR A 20 0.75 9.93 3.73
C THR A 20 1.65 9.46 2.59
N GLY A 21 1.17 8.50 1.77
CA GLY A 21 1.98 7.90 0.71
C GLY A 21 1.43 8.05 -0.71
N GLY A 22 0.17 8.47 -0.89
CA GLY A 22 -0.45 8.50 -2.22
C GLY A 22 -0.72 7.11 -2.80
N PHE A 23 -1.00 6.12 -1.95
CA PHE A 23 -1.35 4.77 -2.39
C PHE A 23 -2.36 4.09 -1.47
N ASP A 24 -3.12 3.14 -2.02
CA ASP A 24 -3.92 2.15 -1.28
C ASP A 24 -3.37 0.76 -1.60
N VAL A 25 -3.36 -0.16 -0.64
CA VAL A 25 -2.95 -1.57 -0.82
C VAL A 25 -4.16 -2.46 -0.62
N ILE A 26 -4.39 -3.37 -1.55
CA ILE A 26 -5.50 -4.32 -1.57
C ILE A 26 -4.91 -5.71 -1.67
N GLU A 27 -5.14 -6.53 -0.66
CA GLU A 27 -4.67 -7.92 -0.67
C GLU A 27 -5.58 -8.78 -1.56
N GLY A 28 -4.98 -9.74 -2.25
CA GLY A 28 -5.69 -10.74 -3.02
C GLY A 28 -6.58 -11.61 -2.13
N SER A 29 -7.82 -11.84 -2.56
CA SER A 29 -8.79 -12.64 -1.78
C SER A 29 -8.43 -14.13 -1.69
N ALA A 30 -7.48 -14.59 -2.51
CA ALA A 30 -7.06 -15.98 -2.59
C ALA A 30 -5.70 -16.22 -1.92
N ASN A 31 -5.15 -15.22 -1.21
CA ASN A 31 -3.88 -15.39 -0.52
C ASN A 31 -4.02 -16.48 0.54
N ALA A 32 -3.14 -17.47 0.47
CA ALA A 32 -3.14 -18.65 1.35
C ALA A 32 -1.96 -18.62 2.33
N GLY A 33 -0.89 -17.90 2.00
CA GLY A 33 0.24 -17.69 2.90
C GLY A 33 -0.12 -16.89 4.15
N THR A 34 0.76 -16.97 5.14
CA THR A 34 0.71 -16.10 6.34
C THR A 34 1.48 -14.79 6.14
N GLY A 35 2.12 -14.66 4.99
CA GLY A 35 2.96 -13.54 4.63
C GLY A 35 2.15 -12.28 4.33
N PHE A 36 2.76 -11.14 4.61
CA PHE A 36 2.18 -9.83 4.35
C PHE A 36 3.19 -8.91 3.68
N LEU A 37 2.69 -7.99 2.84
CA LEU A 37 3.46 -6.96 2.18
C LEU A 37 3.22 -5.61 2.84
N ARG A 38 4.24 -5.06 3.50
CA ARG A 38 4.19 -3.71 4.03
C ARG A 38 4.66 -2.71 2.97
N VAL A 39 3.77 -1.84 2.52
CA VAL A 39 4.10 -0.78 1.55
C VAL A 39 4.38 0.54 2.28
N SER A 40 5.41 1.25 1.83
CA SER A 40 5.89 2.51 2.40
C SER A 40 6.41 3.46 1.32
N GLY A 41 6.68 4.70 1.72
CA GLY A 41 7.18 5.75 0.82
C GLY A 41 6.10 6.74 0.41
N ARG A 42 6.35 7.44 -0.70
CA ARG A 42 5.42 8.40 -1.28
C ARG A 42 5.48 8.29 -2.79
N TYR A 43 4.35 8.01 -3.42
CA TYR A 43 4.27 7.96 -4.87
C TYR A 43 4.55 9.34 -5.48
N THR A 44 5.46 9.37 -6.44
CA THR A 44 5.90 10.61 -7.12
C THR A 44 5.47 10.69 -8.58
N GLY A 45 4.76 9.68 -9.10
CA GLY A 45 4.28 9.68 -10.48
C GLY A 45 3.16 10.68 -10.74
N SER A 46 2.97 10.99 -12.03
CA SER A 46 1.98 11.96 -12.53
C SER A 46 0.60 11.39 -12.74
N ASP A 47 0.47 10.07 -12.88
CA ASP A 47 -0.75 9.40 -13.30
C ASP A 47 -1.22 8.40 -12.27
N LYS A 48 -2.52 8.15 -12.23
CA LYS A 48 -3.08 7.07 -11.43
C LYS A 48 -2.71 5.73 -12.07
N GLN A 49 -2.19 4.80 -11.26
CA GLN A 49 -1.78 3.48 -11.72
C GLN A 49 -2.23 2.39 -10.75
N VAL A 50 -2.32 1.15 -11.24
CA VAL A 50 -2.57 -0.03 -10.40
C VAL A 50 -1.45 -1.02 -10.66
N TRP A 51 -0.56 -1.15 -9.69
CA TRP A 51 0.54 -2.10 -9.76
C TRP A 51 0.12 -3.38 -9.04
N ARG A 52 0.51 -4.53 -9.58
CA ARG A 52 0.28 -5.83 -8.97
C ARG A 52 1.60 -6.48 -8.59
N VAL A 53 1.71 -6.87 -7.33
CA VAL A 53 2.74 -7.77 -6.82
C VAL A 53 2.13 -9.15 -6.74
N THR A 54 2.83 -10.17 -7.20
CA THR A 54 2.39 -11.56 -7.07
C THR A 54 3.57 -12.45 -6.74
N ILE A 55 3.43 -13.34 -5.77
CA ILE A 55 4.42 -14.37 -5.46
C ILE A 55 4.43 -15.37 -6.61
N ASP A 56 5.61 -15.65 -7.15
CA ASP A 56 5.85 -16.60 -8.24
C ASP A 56 6.83 -17.73 -7.83
N GLY A 57 7.16 -17.78 -6.54
CA GLY A 57 7.89 -18.86 -5.89
C GLY A 57 7.64 -18.82 -4.39
N ALA A 58 7.00 -19.87 -3.86
CA ALA A 58 6.62 -19.98 -2.46
C ALA A 58 7.85 -20.06 -1.52
N GLY A 59 7.66 -19.68 -0.26
CA GLY A 59 8.70 -19.74 0.77
C GLY A 59 8.62 -18.61 1.79
N ASP A 60 9.65 -18.49 2.61
CA ASP A 60 9.75 -17.42 3.60
C ASP A 60 10.21 -16.11 2.95
N ALA A 61 9.94 -14.99 3.63
CA ALA A 61 10.51 -13.70 3.25
C ALA A 61 12.05 -13.78 3.12
N GLY A 62 12.54 -13.48 1.92
CA GLY A 62 13.94 -13.56 1.52
C GLY A 62 14.34 -14.83 0.76
N THR A 63 13.49 -15.86 0.72
CA THR A 63 13.65 -17.04 -0.14
C THR A 63 12.55 -17.15 -1.20
N ALA A 64 11.33 -16.71 -0.86
CA ALA A 64 10.24 -16.55 -1.82
C ALA A 64 10.59 -15.53 -2.91
N THR A 65 10.03 -15.72 -4.10
CA THR A 65 10.16 -14.79 -5.23
C THR A 65 8.83 -14.14 -5.59
N TYR A 66 8.90 -12.96 -6.20
CA TYR A 66 7.76 -12.23 -6.71
C TYR A 66 7.98 -11.71 -8.13
N LYS A 67 6.87 -11.44 -8.79
CA LYS A 67 6.76 -10.71 -10.05
C LYS A 67 5.96 -9.43 -9.85
N LEU A 68 6.26 -8.44 -10.69
CA LEU A 68 5.71 -7.10 -10.61
C LEU A 68 5.10 -6.68 -11.95
N SER A 69 3.87 -6.19 -11.90
CA SER A 69 3.14 -5.69 -13.05
C SER A 69 2.72 -4.24 -12.81
N PRO A 70 3.10 -3.29 -13.68
CA PRO A 70 2.61 -1.91 -13.59
C PRO A 70 1.16 -1.74 -14.10
N ASN A 71 0.57 -2.81 -14.67
CA ASN A 71 -0.71 -2.80 -15.38
C ASN A 71 -1.71 -3.81 -14.77
N GLY A 72 -1.72 -3.93 -13.44
CA GLY A 72 -2.67 -4.76 -12.71
C GLY A 72 -2.65 -6.25 -13.07
N GLY A 73 -1.51 -6.78 -13.52
CA GLY A 73 -1.35 -8.19 -13.91
C GLY A 73 -1.54 -8.48 -15.41
N SER A 74 -1.78 -7.46 -16.24
CA SER A 74 -1.91 -7.66 -17.71
C SER A 74 -0.58 -7.94 -18.42
N GLY A 75 0.55 -7.72 -17.73
CA GLY A 75 1.90 -8.00 -18.21
C GLY A 75 2.94 -7.72 -17.12
N TRP A 76 4.06 -8.43 -17.13
CA TRP A 76 5.08 -8.41 -16.07
C TRP A 76 6.33 -7.70 -16.54
N THR A 77 6.86 -6.78 -15.72
CA THR A 77 8.11 -6.06 -16.01
C THR A 77 9.28 -6.59 -15.20
N GLN A 78 8.99 -7.30 -14.11
CA GLN A 78 9.96 -8.01 -13.30
C GLN A 78 9.38 -9.36 -12.91
N GLU A 79 10.21 -10.39 -12.94
CA GLU A 79 9.86 -11.77 -12.57
C GLU A 79 10.99 -12.35 -11.72
N LEU A 80 10.68 -13.36 -10.90
CA LEU A 80 11.64 -14.08 -10.05
C LEU A 80 12.49 -13.18 -9.16
N GLN A 81 11.93 -12.06 -8.69
CA GLN A 81 12.62 -11.16 -7.78
C GLN A 81 12.57 -11.71 -6.36
N LEU A 82 13.70 -11.75 -5.66
CA LEU A 82 13.68 -12.17 -4.25
C LEU A 82 12.87 -11.17 -3.41
N THR A 83 12.05 -11.69 -2.50
CA THR A 83 11.27 -10.92 -1.51
C THR A 83 12.14 -10.17 -0.48
N ARG A 84 13.47 -10.26 -0.61
CA ARG A 84 14.47 -9.44 0.07
C ARG A 84 15.65 -9.20 -0.88
N GLU A 85 16.18 -7.98 -0.91
CA GLU A 85 17.45 -7.74 -1.61
C GLU A 85 18.57 -8.59 -0.97
N ALA A 86 19.17 -9.48 -1.76
CA ALA A 86 20.24 -10.36 -1.28
C ALA A 86 21.57 -9.62 -1.04
N SER A 87 21.78 -8.48 -1.71
CA SER A 87 23.05 -7.73 -1.72
C SER A 87 23.14 -6.66 -0.63
N SER A 88 22.06 -6.38 0.09
CA SER A 88 22.02 -5.35 1.11
C SER A 88 21.24 -5.84 2.34
N ASN A 89 21.57 -5.35 3.54
CA ASN A 89 20.74 -5.59 4.71
C ASN A 89 19.38 -4.84 4.62
N ASN A 90 19.05 -4.26 3.47
CA ASN A 90 17.80 -3.61 3.22
C ASN A 90 16.69 -4.65 3.04
N ARG A 91 15.67 -4.57 3.89
CA ARG A 91 14.47 -5.41 3.77
C ARG A 91 13.47 -4.85 2.75
N ARG A 92 13.74 -3.66 2.21
CA ARG A 92 12.87 -2.98 1.28
C ARG A 92 13.23 -3.32 -0.15
N VAL A 93 12.23 -3.66 -0.94
CA VAL A 93 12.30 -3.74 -2.39
C VAL A 93 11.65 -2.50 -3.01
N TRP A 94 12.15 -2.07 -4.15
CA TRP A 94 11.49 -1.03 -4.93
C TRP A 94 10.27 -1.62 -5.64
N LEU A 95 9.12 -0.95 -5.55
CA LEU A 95 7.89 -1.37 -6.21
C LEU A 95 7.46 -0.39 -7.28
N ALA A 96 7.47 0.92 -7.00
CA ALA A 96 7.10 1.94 -7.98
C ALA A 96 7.78 3.27 -7.63
N ASP A 97 7.58 4.31 -8.43
CA ASP A 97 8.19 5.63 -8.22
C ASP A 97 7.97 6.18 -6.79
N GLY A 98 9.02 6.09 -5.96
CA GLY A 98 9.00 6.50 -4.56
C GLY A 98 8.26 5.57 -3.59
N VAL A 99 7.82 4.39 -4.05
CA VAL A 99 7.07 3.38 -3.29
C VAL A 99 7.90 2.10 -3.12
N PHE A 100 7.97 1.62 -1.88
CA PHE A 100 8.78 0.47 -1.49
C PHE A 100 7.95 -0.56 -0.74
N GLY A 101 8.28 -1.85 -0.93
CA GLY A 101 7.66 -2.98 -0.24
C GLY A 101 8.63 -3.65 0.74
N GLU A 102 8.12 -4.14 1.85
CA GLU A 102 8.84 -5.03 2.77
C GLU A 102 7.98 -6.28 3.00
N PHE A 103 8.51 -7.44 2.62
CA PHE A 103 7.85 -8.73 2.80
C PHE A 103 8.21 -9.33 4.16
N ALA A 104 7.23 -9.96 4.81
CA ALA A 104 7.42 -10.70 6.05
C ALA A 104 6.48 -11.89 6.12
N GLY A 105 6.89 -12.96 6.81
CA GLY A 105 6.13 -14.21 6.94
C GLY A 105 6.43 -15.22 5.83
N THR A 106 5.51 -16.16 5.63
CA THR A 106 5.63 -17.26 4.67
C THR A 106 4.56 -17.12 3.58
N PHE A 107 4.97 -17.25 2.34
CA PHE A 107 4.18 -17.01 1.14
C PHE A 107 3.89 -18.30 0.38
N GLU A 108 2.71 -18.36 -0.22
CA GLU A 108 2.31 -19.40 -1.18
C GLU A 108 2.35 -18.84 -2.61
N ASP A 109 2.53 -19.72 -3.59
CA ASP A 109 2.51 -19.32 -5.00
C ASP A 109 1.15 -18.70 -5.36
N GLY A 110 1.18 -17.55 -6.02
CA GLY A 110 -0.02 -16.81 -6.39
C GLY A 110 -0.56 -15.84 -5.34
N ASP A 111 -0.01 -15.79 -4.12
CA ASP A 111 -0.30 -14.71 -3.16
C ASP A 111 -0.06 -13.35 -3.84
N SER A 112 -0.99 -12.41 -3.72
CA SER A 112 -0.95 -11.16 -4.50
C SER A 112 -1.46 -9.93 -3.74
N TRP A 113 -1.00 -8.77 -4.21
CA TRP A 113 -1.41 -7.45 -3.72
C TRP A 113 -1.53 -6.48 -4.90
N ASP A 114 -2.65 -5.76 -4.95
CA ASP A 114 -2.83 -4.61 -5.82
C ASP A 114 -2.50 -3.32 -5.05
N ILE A 115 -1.64 -2.51 -5.63
CA ILE A 115 -1.21 -1.22 -5.11
C ILE A 115 -1.76 -0.15 -6.03
N VAL A 116 -2.81 0.53 -5.55
CA VAL A 116 -3.44 1.63 -6.28
C VAL A 116 -2.66 2.90 -5.95
N LEU A 117 -1.95 3.43 -6.94
CA LEU A 117 -1.12 4.62 -6.83
C LEU A 117 -1.91 5.85 -7.32
N TYR A 118 -1.86 6.93 -6.55
CA TYR A 118 -2.52 8.18 -6.85
C TYR A 118 -1.50 9.31 -6.99
N PRO A 119 -1.57 10.09 -8.06
CA PRO A 119 -0.60 11.15 -8.30
C PRO A 119 -0.64 12.18 -7.17
N VAL A 120 0.48 12.87 -6.96
CA VAL A 120 0.64 13.84 -5.86
C VAL A 120 -0.41 14.96 -5.92
N THR A 121 -0.93 15.27 -7.11
CA THR A 121 -2.02 16.22 -7.34
C THR A 121 -3.36 15.77 -6.74
N ASP A 122 -3.60 14.46 -6.71
CA ASP A 122 -4.84 13.85 -6.21
C ASP A 122 -4.79 13.61 -4.70
N VAL A 123 -3.59 13.64 -4.12
CA VAL A 123 -3.40 13.64 -2.68
C VAL A 123 -3.74 15.03 -2.15
N GLN A 124 -5.00 15.22 -1.78
CA GLN A 124 -5.47 16.40 -1.04
C GLN A 124 -4.56 16.60 0.19
N GLN A 125 -3.63 17.57 0.12
CA GLN A 125 -2.89 18.02 1.29
C GLN A 125 -3.92 18.57 2.26
N VAL A 126 -4.12 17.89 3.39
CA VAL A 126 -4.89 18.44 4.51
C VAL A 126 -4.12 19.65 5.00
N ARG A 127 -4.46 20.83 4.49
CA ARG A 127 -4.13 22.09 5.16
C ARG A 127 -4.93 22.07 6.45
N THR A 128 -4.24 21.96 7.57
CA THR A 128 -4.78 22.09 8.92
C THR A 128 -5.84 23.20 8.96
N VAL A 129 -7.11 22.83 9.14
CA VAL A 129 -8.15 23.81 9.43
C VAL A 129 -7.89 24.25 10.86
N ARG A 130 -7.42 25.49 11.02
CA ARG A 130 -7.12 26.08 12.33
C ARG A 130 -8.36 26.00 13.21
N SER A 131 -8.13 25.72 14.49
CA SER A 131 -9.10 25.48 15.55
C SER A 131 -10.36 26.35 15.47
N VAL A 132 -11.53 25.70 15.59
CA VAL A 132 -12.81 26.39 15.81
C VAL A 132 -12.85 26.86 17.26
N ARG A 133 -12.83 28.18 17.48
CA ARG A 133 -13.09 28.77 18.79
C ARG A 133 -14.61 28.86 18.98
N LEU A 134 -15.15 28.08 19.91
CA LEU A 134 -16.53 28.25 20.36
C LEU A 134 -16.56 29.38 21.39
N THR A 135 -17.04 30.55 20.99
CA THR A 135 -17.38 31.63 21.93
C THR A 135 -18.78 31.33 22.47
N ARG A 136 -18.88 31.13 23.78
CA ARG A 136 -20.16 30.93 24.47
C ARG A 136 -20.80 32.31 24.69
N GLY A 137 -21.96 32.55 24.08
CA GLY A 137 -22.88 33.61 24.48
C GLY A 137 -23.66 33.21 25.72
#